data_AF-A0A849PQ26-F1
#
_entry.id   AF-A0A849PQ26-F1
#
_cell.length_a   1.000
_cell.length_b   1.000
_cell.length_c   1.000
_cell.angle_alpha   90.00
_cell.angle_beta   90.00
_cell.angle_gamma   90.00
#
_symmetry.space_group_name_H-M   'P 1'
#
loop_
_entity.id
_entity.type
_entity.pdbx_description
1 polymer ?
#
loop_
_entity_poly.entity_id
_entity_poly.type
_entity_poly.pdbx_seq_one_letter_code
_entity_poly.pdbx_strand_id
1 'polypeptide(L)'
;MAKPIMLTAGAIPVIVALLIAVPLITKPDIPFSAANPNDTIRIEYTIHQLKKISFGVTENVKAQKTEILLIKNNGEVEYSVTKEGYPQPQIKSKLSEKQIRKLTALIKETGFIEIPSESFPIKD
;
A
#
# COMPACT_ATOMS: atom_id res chain seq x y z
N MET A 1 50.58 9.96 21.88
CA MET A 1 49.41 10.42 21.09
C MET A 1 48.47 9.28 20.65
N ALA A 2 48.77 7.99 20.88
CA ALA A 2 47.93 6.86 20.44
C ALA A 2 46.66 6.58 21.29
N LYS A 3 46.70 6.85 22.61
CA LYS A 3 45.58 6.61 23.54
C LYS A 3 44.27 7.35 23.17
N PRO A 4 44.28 8.66 22.85
CA PRO A 4 43.05 9.35 22.45
C PRO A 4 42.52 8.86 21.11
N ILE A 5 43.39 8.60 20.13
CA ILE A 5 42.99 8.16 18.78
C ILE A 5 42.29 6.79 18.83
N MET A 6 42.77 5.88 19.66
CA MET A 6 42.20 4.54 19.83
C MET A 6 40.81 4.59 20.52
N LEU A 7 40.62 5.53 21.47
CA LEU A 7 39.32 5.79 22.09
C LEU A 7 38.32 6.40 21.08
N THR A 8 38.75 7.37 20.27
CA THR A 8 37.90 7.98 19.26
C THR A 8 37.50 6.98 18.17
N ALA A 9 38.44 6.15 17.72
CA ALA A 9 38.17 5.11 16.72
C ALA A 9 37.21 4.02 17.24
N GLY A 10 37.31 3.67 18.53
CA GLY A 10 36.39 2.73 19.18
C GLY A 10 35.00 3.31 19.48
N ALA A 11 34.89 4.62 19.68
CA ALA A 11 33.61 5.29 19.96
C ALA A 11 32.72 5.40 18.71
N ILE A 12 33.31 5.52 17.52
CA ILE A 12 32.56 5.69 16.25
C ILE A 12 31.58 4.51 16.00
N PRO A 13 32.00 3.22 16.06
CA PRO A 13 31.07 2.10 15.90
C PRO A 13 29.92 2.10 16.91
N VAL A 14 30.19 2.48 18.16
CA VAL A 14 29.19 2.52 19.24
C VAL A 14 28.14 3.60 18.97
N ILE A 15 28.59 4.79 18.56
CA ILE A 15 27.68 5.90 18.20
C ILE A 15 26.83 5.53 17.00
N VAL A 16 27.42 4.93 15.95
CA VAL A 16 26.67 4.48 14.77
C VAL A 16 25.63 3.42 15.13
N ALA A 17 25.98 2.45 15.99
CA ALA A 17 25.04 1.44 16.45
C ALA A 17 23.86 2.05 17.23
N LEU A 18 24.12 3.04 18.10
CA LEU A 18 23.06 3.75 18.84
C LEU A 18 22.14 4.55 17.91
N LEU A 19 22.71 5.26 16.92
CA LEU A 19 21.93 6.02 15.94
C LEU A 19 20.99 5.13 15.10
N ILE A 20 21.34 3.87 14.87
CA ILE A 20 20.48 2.90 14.19
C ILE A 20 19.48 2.27 15.17
N ALA A 21 19.93 1.85 16.34
CA ALA A 21 19.10 1.11 17.30
C ALA A 21 17.98 1.96 17.89
N VAL A 22 18.25 3.23 18.22
CA VAL A 22 17.25 4.10 18.88
C VAL A 22 16.00 4.27 18.03
N PRO A 23 16.06 4.69 16.74
CA PRO A 23 14.87 4.79 15.90
C PRO A 23 14.17 3.45 15.68
N LEU A 24 14.88 2.33 15.70
CA LEU A 24 14.26 1.01 15.54
C LEU A 24 13.40 0.63 16.75
N ILE A 25 13.80 1.02 17.96
CA ILE A 25 13.11 0.70 19.21
C ILE A 25 12.07 1.77 19.58
N THR A 26 12.31 3.04 19.23
CA THR A 26 11.41 4.17 19.53
C THR A 26 10.42 4.48 18.42
N LYS A 27 10.45 3.73 17.31
CA LYS A 27 9.41 3.80 16.26
C LYS A 27 8.05 3.69 16.96
N PRO A 28 7.23 4.75 16.96
CA PRO A 28 5.89 4.65 17.50
C PRO A 28 5.17 3.59 16.68
N ASP A 29 4.78 2.50 17.34
CA ASP A 29 3.81 1.58 16.76
C ASP A 29 2.55 2.41 16.48
N ILE A 30 2.04 2.27 15.25
CA ILE A 30 0.78 2.87 14.82
C ILE A 30 -0.27 2.51 15.87
N PRO A 31 -0.80 3.47 16.65
CA PRO A 31 -1.71 3.16 17.74
C PRO A 31 -2.96 2.49 17.16
N PHE A 32 -3.16 1.21 17.48
CA PHE A 32 -4.35 0.44 17.08
C PHE A 32 -5.68 1.03 17.58
N SER A 33 -5.64 2.11 18.38
CA SER A 33 -6.82 2.81 18.91
C SER A 33 -7.78 3.33 17.83
N ALA A 34 -7.32 3.54 16.60
CA ALA A 34 -8.17 3.99 15.50
C ALA A 34 -9.01 2.87 14.85
N ALA A 35 -8.61 1.60 15.02
CA ALA A 35 -9.30 0.46 14.40
C ALA A 35 -10.45 -0.01 15.30
N ASN A 36 -11.69 0.29 14.89
CA ASN A 36 -12.89 -0.23 15.52
C ASN A 36 -13.18 -1.62 14.92
N PRO A 37 -13.43 -2.67 15.73
CA PRO A 37 -13.75 -4.01 15.21
C PRO A 37 -15.00 -4.06 14.31
N ASN A 38 -15.85 -3.03 14.34
CA ASN A 38 -17.01 -2.90 13.45
C ASN A 38 -16.68 -2.24 12.10
N ASP A 39 -15.46 -1.76 11.89
CA ASP A 39 -15.07 -1.16 10.62
C ASP A 39 -15.04 -2.22 9.52
N THR A 40 -15.56 -1.86 8.35
CA THR A 40 -15.43 -2.66 7.14
C THR A 40 -14.44 -1.97 6.21
N ILE A 41 -13.37 -2.68 5.85
CA ILE A 41 -12.44 -2.20 4.82
C ILE A 41 -12.68 -2.92 3.50
N ARG A 42 -12.69 -2.17 2.41
CA ARG A 42 -12.58 -2.69 1.06
C ARG A 42 -11.62 -1.79 0.32
N ILE A 43 -10.54 -2.37 -0.19
CA ILE A 43 -9.51 -1.62 -0.91
C ILE A 43 -9.45 -2.19 -2.31
N GLU A 44 -9.67 -1.32 -3.28
CA GLU A 44 -9.48 -1.63 -4.69
C GLU A 44 -8.39 -0.73 -5.24
N TYR A 45 -7.34 -1.33 -5.78
CA TYR A 45 -6.27 -0.62 -6.44
C TYR A 45 -6.17 -1.09 -7.89
N THR A 46 -6.43 -0.15 -8.80
CA THR A 46 -6.54 -0.41 -10.23
C THR A 46 -5.48 0.37 -10.99
N ILE A 47 -4.69 -0.33 -11.81
CA ILE A 47 -3.72 0.26 -12.73
C ILE A 47 -4.15 -0.03 -14.17
N HIS A 48 -4.22 1.02 -14.99
CA HIS A 48 -4.40 0.91 -16.42
C HIS A 48 -3.13 1.31 -17.17
N GLN A 49 -2.54 0.38 -17.92
CA GLN A 49 -1.46 0.65 -18.86
C GLN A 49 -2.06 0.88 -20.24
N LEU A 50 -1.95 2.10 -20.74
CA LEU A 50 -2.46 2.49 -22.05
C LEU A 50 -1.36 2.42 -23.10
N LYS A 51 -1.69 1.90 -24.28
CA LYS A 51 -0.81 1.91 -25.46
C LYS A 51 -1.49 2.65 -26.59
N LYS A 52 -0.74 3.56 -27.21
CA LYS A 52 -1.14 4.22 -28.45
C LYS A 52 -0.92 3.26 -29.61
N ILE A 53 -1.97 2.98 -30.37
CA ILE A 53 -1.90 2.15 -31.57
C ILE A 53 -2.17 3.09 -32.75
N SER A 54 -1.21 3.19 -33.67
CA SER A 54 -1.33 3.98 -34.90
C SER A 54 -1.24 3.07 -36.10
N PHE A 55 -2.27 3.10 -36.95
CA PHE A 55 -2.30 2.41 -38.25
C PHE A 55 -2.06 3.38 -39.42
N GLY A 56 -1.39 4.51 -39.17
CA GLY A 56 -1.06 5.51 -40.19
C GLY A 56 -2.20 6.47 -40.58
N VAL A 57 -3.46 6.13 -40.28
CA VAL A 57 -4.64 6.96 -40.62
C VAL A 57 -5.39 7.47 -39.38
N THR A 58 -5.41 6.69 -38.29
CA THR A 58 -6.09 7.07 -37.05
C THR A 58 -5.32 6.52 -35.86
N GLU A 59 -5.16 7.34 -34.82
CA GLU A 59 -4.53 6.95 -33.57
C GLU A 59 -5.61 6.62 -32.53
N ASN A 60 -5.51 5.44 -31.91
CA ASN A 60 -6.40 5.04 -30.83
C ASN A 60 -5.57 4.69 -29.58
N VAL A 61 -6.01 5.15 -28.42
CA VAL A 61 -5.43 4.77 -27.13
C VAL A 61 -6.25 3.62 -26.57
N LYS A 62 -5.64 2.45 -26.39
CA LYS A 62 -6.30 1.27 -25.79
C LYS A 62 -5.56 0.82 -24.53
N ALA A 63 -6.29 0.24 -23.59
CA ALA A 63 -5.69 -0.43 -22.43
C ALA A 63 -4.98 -1.71 -22.89
N GLN A 64 -3.65 -1.70 -22.84
CA GLN A 64 -2.82 -2.86 -23.12
C GLN A 64 -2.80 -3.83 -21.94
N LYS A 65 -2.84 -3.30 -20.71
CA LYS A 65 -2.86 -4.11 -19.50
C LYS A 65 -3.67 -3.40 -18.43
N THR A 66 -4.56 -4.13 -17.77
CA THR A 66 -5.25 -3.68 -16.57
C THR A 66 -4.90 -4.62 -15.43
N GLU A 67 -4.55 -4.08 -14.28
CA GLU A 67 -4.29 -4.83 -13.06
C GLU A 67 -5.23 -4.32 -11.98
N ILE A 68 -5.93 -5.23 -11.30
CA ILE A 68 -6.84 -4.90 -10.22
C ILE A 68 -6.45 -5.75 -9.02
N LEU A 69 -6.12 -5.08 -7.91
CA LEU A 69 -5.89 -5.68 -6.61
C LEU A 69 -7.08 -5.33 -5.71
N LEU A 70 -7.81 -6.34 -5.26
CA LEU A 70 -8.91 -6.22 -4.33
C LEU A 70 -8.54 -6.85 -2.99
N ILE A 71 -8.69 -6.10 -1.90
CA ILE A 71 -8.52 -6.59 -0.53
C ILE A 71 -9.85 -6.38 0.20
N LYS A 72 -10.44 -7.48 0.69
CA LYS A 72 -11.70 -7.47 1.44
C LYS A 72 -11.45 -7.42 2.94
N ASN A 73 -12.48 -7.04 3.69
CA ASN A 73 -12.43 -6.92 5.15
C ASN A 73 -12.00 -8.21 5.87
N ASN A 74 -12.35 -9.37 5.31
CA ASN A 74 -12.03 -10.68 5.87
C ASN A 74 -10.59 -11.15 5.56
N GLY A 75 -9.78 -10.28 4.96
CA GLY A 75 -8.40 -10.59 4.58
C GLY A 75 -8.25 -11.29 3.25
N GLU A 76 -9.33 -11.61 2.53
CA GLU A 76 -9.21 -12.14 1.17
C GLU A 76 -8.60 -11.09 0.24
N VAL A 77 -7.61 -11.54 -0.53
CA VAL A 77 -6.95 -10.75 -1.56
C VAL A 77 -7.16 -11.43 -2.90
N GLU A 78 -7.61 -10.64 -3.86
CA GLU A 78 -7.86 -11.03 -5.23
C GLU A 78 -7.05 -10.13 -6.15
N TYR A 79 -6.10 -10.71 -6.88
CA TYR A 79 -5.33 -10.00 -7.89
C TYR A 79 -5.70 -10.53 -9.27
N SER A 80 -6.22 -9.66 -10.11
CA SER A 80 -6.63 -9.96 -11.47
C SER A 80 -5.84 -9.11 -12.47
N VAL A 81 -5.50 -9.71 -13.59
CA VAL A 81 -4.77 -9.05 -14.67
C VAL A 81 -5.48 -9.33 -15.98
N THR A 82 -5.75 -8.29 -16.75
CA THR A 82 -6.20 -8.39 -18.14
C THR A 82 -5.07 -7.90 -19.02
N LYS A 83 -4.57 -8.74 -19.94
CA LYS A 83 -3.54 -8.37 -20.92
C LYS A 83 -4.13 -8.43 -22.31
N GLU A 84 -4.03 -7.34 -23.06
CA GLU A 84 -4.48 -7.24 -24.45
C GLU A 84 -5.95 -7.66 -24.65
N GLY A 85 -6.79 -7.40 -23.65
CA GLY A 85 -8.20 -7.79 -23.63
C GLY A 85 -8.49 -9.21 -23.13
N TYR A 86 -7.46 -10.01 -22.84
CA TYR A 86 -7.62 -11.38 -22.34
C TYR A 86 -7.39 -11.45 -20.82
N PRO A 87 -8.38 -11.92 -20.04
CA PRO A 87 -8.21 -12.11 -18.60
C PRO A 87 -7.20 -13.24 -18.35
N GLN A 88 -6.25 -12.97 -17.45
CA GLN A 88 -5.29 -13.94 -16.96
C GLN A 88 -5.86 -14.67 -15.72
N PRO A 89 -5.32 -15.84 -15.35
CA PRO A 89 -5.73 -16.53 -14.13
C PRO A 89 -5.63 -15.61 -12.91
N GLN A 90 -6.71 -15.54 -12.14
CA GLN A 90 -6.77 -14.74 -10.93
C GLN A 90 -5.91 -15.37 -9.83
N ILE A 91 -5.11 -14.54 -9.16
CA ILE A 91 -4.32 -14.95 -8.00
C ILE A 91 -5.12 -14.61 -6.75
N LYS A 92 -5.33 -15.61 -5.88
CA LYS A 92 -6.00 -15.43 -4.59
C LYS A 92 -5.01 -15.65 -3.46
N SER A 93 -5.05 -14.80 -2.45
CA SER A 93 -4.29 -14.97 -1.23
C SER A 93 -5.09 -14.46 -0.02
N LYS A 94 -4.52 -14.62 1.18
CA LYS A 94 -5.17 -14.19 2.42
C LYS A 94 -4.19 -13.46 3.32
N LEU A 95 -4.57 -12.28 3.75
CA LEU A 95 -3.86 -11.51 4.75
C LEU A 95 -4.21 -11.99 6.15
N SER A 96 -3.22 -11.97 7.04
CA SER A 96 -3.45 -12.20 8.47
C SER A 96 -4.27 -11.05 9.08
N GLU A 97 -4.97 -11.34 10.17
CA GLU A 97 -5.75 -10.33 10.91
C GLU A 97 -4.87 -9.14 11.35
N LYS A 98 -3.62 -9.40 11.76
CA LYS A 98 -2.66 -8.35 12.12
C LYS A 98 -2.37 -7.41 10.95
N GLN A 99 -2.23 -7.94 9.73
CA GLN A 99 -2.00 -7.13 8.53
C GLN A 99 -3.23 -6.29 8.18
N ILE A 100 -4.44 -6.85 8.30
CA ILE A 100 -5.70 -6.12 8.06
C ILE A 100 -5.91 -5.00 9.07
N ARG A 101 -5.68 -5.25 10.35
CA ARG A 101 -5.75 -4.22 11.40
C ARG A 101 -4.76 -3.10 11.17
N LYS A 102 -3.51 -3.44 10.79
CA LYS A 102 -2.48 -2.44 10.46
C LYS A 102 -2.87 -1.61 9.25
N LEU A 103 -3.41 -2.23 8.20
CA LEU A 103 -3.86 -1.55 6.99
C LEU A 103 -5.05 -0.60 7.28
N THR A 104 -5.99 -1.05 8.10
CA THR A 104 -7.13 -0.23 8.56
C THR A 104 -6.66 1.00 9.34
N ALA A 105 -5.73 0.81 10.27
CA ALA A 105 -5.16 1.91 11.05
C ALA A 105 -4.41 2.91 10.15
N LEU A 106 -3.59 2.42 9.21
CA LEU A 106 -2.90 3.27 8.23
C LEU A 106 -3.88 4.13 7.41
N ILE A 107 -4.94 3.53 6.87
CA ILE A 107 -5.95 4.25 6.09
C ILE A 107 -6.62 5.35 6.92
N LYS A 108 -7.00 5.03 8.16
CA LYS A 108 -7.65 5.99 9.06
C LYS A 108 -6.73 7.13 9.48
N GLU A 109 -5.47 6.84 9.81
CA GLU A 109 -4.51 7.87 10.21
C GLU A 109 -4.10 8.78 9.04
N THR A 110 -3.98 8.22 7.84
CA THR A 110 -3.56 8.98 6.64
C THR A 110 -4.72 9.70 5.96
N GLY A 111 -5.97 9.37 6.29
CA GLY A 111 -7.15 9.98 5.69
C GLY A 111 -7.38 9.60 4.23
N PHE A 112 -6.76 8.52 3.72
CA PHE A 112 -7.07 7.93 2.41
C PHE A 112 -8.44 7.23 2.45
N ILE A 113 -9.49 8.02 2.61
CA ILE A 113 -10.88 7.56 2.56
C ILE A 113 -11.41 7.95 1.18
N GLU A 114 -11.81 6.96 0.38
CA GLU A 114 -12.60 7.23 -0.82
C GLU A 114 -13.84 8.01 -0.39
N ILE A 115 -14.03 9.21 -0.95
CA ILE A 115 -15.28 9.95 -0.75
C ILE A 115 -16.38 9.11 -1.41
N PRO A 116 -17.42 8.69 -0.67
CA PRO A 116 -18.47 7.86 -1.23
C PRO A 116 -19.08 8.54 -2.45
N SER A 117 -19.10 7.84 -3.58
CA SER A 117 -19.76 8.25 -4.82
C SER A 117 -21.27 8.05 -4.76
N GLU A 118 -21.87 8.17 -3.56
CA GLU A 118 -23.32 8.15 -3.43
C GLU A 118 -23.87 9.35 -4.19
N SER A 119 -24.53 9.07 -5.31
CA SER A 119 -25.41 10.03 -5.96
C SER A 119 -26.49 10.35 -4.95
N PHE A 120 -26.38 11.52 -4.30
CA PHE A 120 -27.47 12.02 -3.46
C PHE A 120 -28.78 11.89 -4.23
N PRO A 121 -29.84 11.29 -3.66
CA PRO A 121 -31.12 11.28 -4.32
C PRO A 121 -31.53 12.74 -4.53
N ILE A 122 -31.63 13.13 -5.80
CA ILE A 122 -32.23 14.43 -6.15
C ILE A 122 -33.67 14.31 -5.68
N LYS A 123 -34.01 15.09 -4.66
CA LYS A 123 -35.38 15.22 -4.21
C LYS A 123 -36.13 16.02 -5.28
N ASP A 124 -37.19 15.43 -5.83
CA ASP A 124 -38.12 16.12 -6.73
C ASP A 124 -38.67 17.42 -6.09
#